data_AF-A0A2R6S6P9-F1
#
_entry.id   AF-A0A2R6S6P9-F1
#
_cell.length_a   1.000
_cell.length_b   1.000
_cell.length_c   1.000
_cell.angle_alpha   90.00
_cell.angle_beta   90.00
_cell.angle_gamma   90.00
#
_symmetry.space_group_name_H-M   'P 1'
#
loop_
_entity.id
_entity.type
_entity.pdbx_description
1 polymer ?
#
loop_
_entity_poly.entity_id
_entity_poly.type
_entity_poly.pdbx_seq_one_letter_code
_entity_poly.pdbx_strand_id
1 'polypeptide(L)'
;MPSFEELFPCNVEDAAYPVHTPLYDTKQSTIILHTSGSTSLPKPVVWRAHHLRQWAIAPWLGDVDLSGVVMACHGLPMFHGIGILQIVSTASCGLIMATFNPSLNTPPTPALVFEEARITKCELICTIPVFIEYWAKDRAKIDHMKTLKGVIFGGGPLSKETGDQLASHGVCLYTSYGRPTILRVNDLLPSDLKLVKEMIRVTSPSKPFEYTSKGTVRRQAALSIYATEIQELYGSPY
;
A
#
# COMPACT_ATOMS: atom_id res chain seq x y z
N MET A 1 25.31 12.18 7.48
CA MET A 1 24.32 11.28 8.09
C MET A 1 25.10 10.15 8.71
N PRO A 2 24.80 9.73 9.94
CA PRO A 2 25.53 8.63 10.56
C PRO A 2 25.39 7.33 9.74
N SER A 3 26.42 6.49 9.74
CA SER A 3 26.37 5.16 9.12
C SER A 3 25.45 4.21 9.90
N PHE A 4 25.08 3.08 9.30
CA PHE A 4 24.29 2.07 10.01
C PHE A 4 25.04 1.55 11.24
N GLU A 5 26.34 1.29 11.11
CA GLU A 5 27.22 0.78 12.17
C GLU A 5 27.43 1.80 13.30
N GLU A 6 27.34 3.10 12.99
CA GLU A 6 27.37 4.18 14.00
C GLU A 6 26.06 4.25 14.80
N LEU A 7 24.92 3.93 14.18
CA LEU A 7 23.62 3.89 14.85
C LEU A 7 23.36 2.56 15.58
N PHE A 8 23.90 1.46 15.06
CA PHE A 8 23.68 0.09 15.54
C PHE A 8 25.02 -0.66 15.67
N PRO A 9 25.79 -0.42 16.75
CA PRO A 9 27.09 -1.05 16.91
C PRO A 9 26.94 -2.55 17.24
N CYS A 10 27.77 -3.41 16.65
CA CYS A 10 27.64 -4.87 16.76
C CYS A 10 27.89 -5.47 18.16
N ASN A 11 28.37 -4.69 19.14
CA ASN A 11 28.80 -5.18 20.45
C ASN A 11 28.10 -4.45 21.62
N VAL A 12 26.88 -3.98 21.41
CA VAL A 12 26.06 -3.43 22.50
C VAL A 12 25.17 -4.56 22.99
N GLU A 13 25.26 -4.92 24.27
CA GLU A 13 24.22 -5.75 24.88
C GLU A 13 22.90 -4.99 24.77
N ASP A 14 21.86 -5.62 24.22
CA ASP A 14 20.52 -5.07 24.24
C ASP A 14 20.18 -4.73 25.69
N ALA A 15 20.14 -3.44 26.02
CA ALA A 15 19.68 -3.01 27.33
C ALA A 15 18.30 -3.61 27.53
N ALA A 16 18.05 -4.18 28.71
CA ALA A 16 16.73 -4.71 29.05
C ALA A 16 15.70 -3.62 28.78
N TYR A 17 14.90 -3.79 27.71
CA TYR A 17 13.84 -2.85 27.40
C TYR A 17 12.88 -2.89 28.58
N PRO A 18 12.61 -1.74 29.23
CA PRO A 18 11.62 -1.74 30.30
C PRO A 18 10.33 -2.28 29.71
N VAL A 19 9.80 -3.35 30.32
CA VAL A 19 8.48 -3.87 29.99
C VAL A 19 7.49 -2.80 30.43
N HIS A 20 7.24 -1.85 29.54
CA HIS A 20 6.13 -0.94 29.69
C HIS A 20 4.87 -1.77 29.48
N THR A 21 4.04 -1.83 30.51
CA THR A 21 2.64 -2.23 30.39
C THR A 21 1.87 -0.95 30.09
N PRO A 22 1.72 -0.50 28.84
CA PRO A 22 1.03 0.74 28.55
C PRO A 22 -0.42 0.62 29.01
N LEU A 23 -0.91 1.65 29.70
CA LEU A 23 -2.34 1.92 29.73
C LEU A 23 -2.75 2.22 28.28
N TYR A 24 -3.54 1.34 27.67
CA TYR A 24 -3.95 1.47 26.27
C TYR A 24 -4.92 2.66 26.09
N ASP A 25 -4.38 3.85 25.86
CA ASP A 25 -5.18 5.00 25.41
C ASP A 25 -5.24 5.03 23.87
N THR A 26 -6.41 4.66 23.34
CA THR A 26 -6.70 4.70 21.89
C THR A 26 -6.55 6.09 21.25
N LYS A 27 -6.54 7.16 22.06
CA LYS A 27 -6.37 8.56 21.63
C LYS A 27 -4.94 9.06 21.75
N GLN A 28 -4.02 8.29 22.33
CA GLN A 28 -2.62 8.66 22.44
C GLN A 28 -2.00 8.89 21.05
N SER A 29 -1.28 10.00 20.89
CA SER A 29 -0.50 10.28 19.69
C SER A 29 0.67 9.29 19.58
N THR A 30 0.87 8.72 18.39
CA THR A 30 1.86 7.65 18.16
C THR A 30 2.86 7.97 17.06
N ILE A 31 2.38 8.48 15.91
CA ILE A 31 3.22 8.80 14.76
C ILE A 31 2.89 10.22 14.30
N ILE A 32 3.92 10.97 13.92
CA ILE A 32 3.77 12.25 13.23
C ILE A 32 4.34 12.08 11.83
N LEU A 33 3.46 12.11 10.83
CA LEU A 33 3.86 12.12 9.41
C LEU A 33 3.76 13.55 8.88
N HIS A 34 4.46 13.84 7.78
CA HIS A 34 4.34 15.12 7.10
C HIS A 34 3.66 14.93 5.76
N THR A 35 2.73 15.83 5.41
CA THR A 35 2.22 15.90 4.04
C THR A 35 3.25 16.57 3.14
N SER A 36 3.33 16.14 1.89
CA SER A 36 4.27 16.70 0.90
C SER A 36 4.00 18.17 0.53
N GLY A 37 2.93 18.78 1.07
CA GLY A 37 2.64 20.22 1.05
C GLY A 37 2.97 20.91 -0.28
N SER A 38 2.07 20.86 -1.27
CA SER A 38 2.34 21.40 -2.61
C SER A 38 2.53 22.93 -2.67
N THR A 39 2.30 23.67 -1.58
CA THR A 39 2.31 25.16 -1.58
C THR A 39 2.76 25.82 -0.26
N SER A 40 3.19 25.07 0.77
CA SER A 40 3.62 25.63 2.07
C SER A 40 4.54 24.65 2.81
N LEU A 41 5.08 25.06 3.97
CA LEU A 41 5.86 24.17 4.84
C LEU A 41 5.09 22.85 5.10
N PRO A 42 5.77 21.68 5.14
CA PRO A 42 5.13 20.39 5.36
C PRO A 42 4.27 20.40 6.62
N LYS A 43 2.97 20.10 6.48
CA LYS A 43 2.05 20.09 7.62
C LYS A 43 2.14 18.76 8.37
N PRO A 44 2.26 18.77 9.71
CA PRO A 44 2.26 17.55 10.49
C PRO A 44 0.85 16.93 10.51
N VAL A 45 0.81 15.60 10.37
CA VAL A 45 -0.36 14.75 10.47
C VAL A 45 -0.13 13.79 11.62
N VAL A 46 -0.84 14.02 12.71
CA VAL A 46 -0.71 13.21 13.92
C VAL A 46 -1.61 11.99 13.83
N TRP A 47 -1.01 10.81 13.85
CA TRP A 47 -1.72 9.55 13.96
C TRP A 47 -1.74 9.09 15.41
N ARG A 48 -2.96 8.95 15.93
CA ARG A 48 -3.24 8.32 17.22
C ARG A 48 -3.28 6.80 17.13
N ALA A 49 -3.13 6.11 18.26
CA ALA A 49 -3.09 4.65 18.36
C ALA A 49 -4.25 3.93 17.64
N HIS A 50 -5.48 4.47 17.70
CA HIS A 50 -6.61 3.87 16.97
C HIS A 50 -6.45 3.87 15.45
N HIS A 51 -5.71 4.82 14.86
CA HIS A 51 -5.44 4.80 13.42
C HIS A 51 -4.50 3.64 13.06
N LEU A 52 -3.46 3.41 13.86
CA LEU A 52 -2.56 2.27 13.68
C LEU A 52 -3.32 0.95 13.84
N ARG A 53 -4.21 0.84 14.83
CA ARG A 53 -5.07 -0.34 15.00
C ARG A 53 -5.95 -0.60 13.77
N GLN A 54 -6.55 0.44 13.17
CA GLN A 54 -7.34 0.26 11.94
C GLN A 54 -6.50 -0.30 10.79
N TRP A 55 -5.24 0.14 10.68
CA TRP A 55 -4.34 -0.32 9.62
C TRP A 55 -3.79 -1.71 9.93
N ALA A 56 -3.58 -2.04 11.21
CA ALA A 56 -3.16 -3.36 11.67
C ALA A 56 -4.17 -4.47 11.35
N ILE A 57 -5.45 -4.12 11.27
CA ILE A 57 -6.52 -5.06 10.90
C ILE A 57 -6.57 -5.29 9.39
N ALA A 58 -6.08 -4.35 8.56
CA ALA A 58 -6.24 -4.45 7.10
C ALA A 58 -5.67 -5.76 6.49
N PRO A 59 -4.49 -6.26 6.89
CA PRO A 59 -3.98 -7.58 6.46
C PRO A 59 -4.93 -8.75 6.73
N TRP A 60 -5.72 -8.69 7.80
CA TRP A 60 -6.60 -9.76 8.25
C TRP A 60 -7.91 -9.85 7.47
N LEU A 61 -8.20 -8.86 6.64
CA LEU A 61 -9.44 -8.77 5.86
C LEU A 61 -9.24 -9.13 4.38
N GLY A 62 -8.01 -9.48 3.98
CA GLY A 62 -7.69 -9.89 2.61
C GLY A 62 -7.83 -11.39 2.38
N ASP A 63 -7.98 -11.78 1.12
CA ASP A 63 -8.05 -13.19 0.70
C ASP A 63 -6.69 -13.91 0.74
N VAL A 64 -5.59 -13.15 0.91
CA VAL A 64 -4.22 -13.68 0.97
C VAL A 64 -3.76 -13.68 2.42
N ASP A 65 -3.47 -14.87 2.96
CA ASP A 65 -2.78 -14.98 4.24
C ASP A 65 -1.35 -14.45 4.11
N LEU A 66 -1.07 -13.38 4.86
CA LEU A 66 0.22 -12.71 4.86
C LEU A 66 1.17 -13.25 5.94
N SER A 67 0.73 -14.16 6.80
CA SER A 67 1.58 -14.71 7.84
C SER A 67 2.74 -15.51 7.26
N GLY A 68 3.97 -15.15 7.65
CA GLY A 68 5.20 -15.76 7.14
C GLY A 68 5.55 -15.38 5.69
N VAL A 69 4.74 -14.55 5.02
CA VAL A 69 5.02 -14.11 3.65
C VAL A 69 6.16 -13.11 3.64
N VAL A 70 7.16 -13.35 2.78
CA VAL A 70 8.26 -12.40 2.56
C VAL A 70 7.84 -11.36 1.53
N MET A 71 7.64 -10.11 1.95
CA MET A 71 7.26 -8.99 1.08
C MET A 71 8.45 -8.07 0.80
N ALA A 72 8.68 -7.79 -0.47
CA ALA A 72 9.65 -6.78 -0.89
C ALA A 72 9.17 -5.38 -0.51
N CYS A 73 9.91 -4.72 0.39
CA CYS A 73 9.73 -3.33 0.78
C CYS A 73 10.92 -2.44 0.38
N HIS A 74 11.92 -2.99 -0.33
CA HIS A 74 13.14 -2.33 -0.79
C HIS A 74 12.89 -0.93 -1.40
N GLY A 75 11.92 -0.82 -2.31
CA GLY A 75 11.63 0.44 -3.01
C GLY A 75 10.68 1.38 -2.28
N LEU A 76 10.19 1.03 -1.09
CA LEU A 76 9.20 1.82 -0.39
C LEU A 76 9.85 2.94 0.43
N PRO A 77 9.34 4.17 0.34
CA PRO A 77 9.81 5.23 1.20
C PRO A 77 9.19 5.03 2.60
N MET A 78 9.97 4.48 3.53
CA MET A 78 9.50 4.06 4.86
C MET A 78 8.92 5.20 5.72
N PHE A 79 9.30 6.45 5.40
CA PHE A 79 8.80 7.67 6.02
C PHE A 79 7.43 8.14 5.48
N HIS A 80 6.83 7.43 4.51
CA HIS A 80 5.47 7.66 4.04
C HIS A 80 4.47 6.70 4.68
N GLY A 81 3.18 7.01 4.57
CA GLY A 81 2.11 6.14 5.03
C GLY A 81 2.21 4.69 4.51
N ILE A 82 2.65 4.48 3.25
CA ILE A 82 2.83 3.11 2.73
C ILE A 82 3.90 2.32 3.49
N GLY A 83 4.96 2.96 3.97
CA GLY A 83 5.98 2.34 4.82
C GLY A 83 5.45 2.01 6.21
N ILE A 84 4.72 2.95 6.82
CA ILE A 84 4.06 2.73 8.11
C ILE A 84 3.06 1.57 8.04
N LEU A 85 2.30 1.45 6.93
CA LEU A 85 1.39 0.32 6.72
C LEU A 85 2.13 -1.01 6.80
N GLN A 86 3.31 -1.15 6.17
CA GLN A 86 4.04 -2.41 6.19
C GLN A 86 4.62 -2.73 7.57
N ILE A 87 5.12 -1.73 8.30
CA ILE A 87 5.60 -1.90 9.69
C ILE A 87 4.46 -2.42 10.57
N VAL A 88 3.30 -1.77 10.49
CA VAL A 88 2.13 -2.15 11.28
C VAL A 88 1.59 -3.53 10.88
N SER A 89 1.63 -3.87 9.59
CA SER A 89 1.20 -5.19 9.08
C SER A 89 2.12 -6.31 9.56
N THR A 90 3.44 -6.08 9.57
CA THR A 90 4.45 -6.98 10.12
C THR A 90 4.16 -7.31 11.58
N ALA A 91 3.94 -6.28 12.39
CA ALA A 91 3.63 -6.44 13.81
C ALA A 91 2.25 -7.09 14.05
N SER A 92 1.31 -6.95 13.12
CA SER A 92 -0.07 -7.43 13.33
C SER A 92 -0.30 -8.86 12.90
N CYS A 93 0.26 -9.31 11.77
CA CYS A 93 -0.07 -10.61 11.16
C CYS A 93 1.14 -11.52 10.91
N GLY A 94 2.36 -11.09 11.24
CA GLY A 94 3.57 -11.88 11.01
C GLY A 94 4.08 -11.86 9.57
N LEU A 95 3.70 -10.84 8.78
CA LEU A 95 4.34 -10.54 7.50
C LEU A 95 5.84 -10.31 7.71
N ILE A 96 6.70 -10.81 6.82
CA ILE A 96 8.14 -10.59 6.86
C ILE A 96 8.52 -9.51 5.86
N MET A 97 9.04 -8.39 6.34
CA MET A 97 9.54 -7.32 5.46
C MET A 97 10.97 -7.61 5.00
N ALA A 98 11.16 -7.68 3.68
CA ALA A 98 12.49 -7.65 3.07
C ALA A 98 12.85 -6.21 2.68
N THR A 99 13.99 -5.75 3.17
CA THR A 99 14.53 -4.40 2.91
C THR A 99 15.96 -4.49 2.40
N PHE A 100 16.46 -3.39 1.83
CA PHE A 100 17.86 -3.30 1.46
C PHE A 100 18.77 -3.55 2.66
N ASN A 101 19.96 -4.09 2.39
CA ASN A 101 21.05 -4.04 3.35
C ASN A 101 21.23 -2.58 3.80
N PRO A 102 21.19 -2.28 5.11
CA PRO A 102 21.23 -0.90 5.59
C PRO A 102 22.55 -0.17 5.29
N SER A 103 23.63 -0.90 4.99
CA SER A 103 24.91 -0.32 4.54
C SER A 103 24.88 0.07 3.04
N LEU A 104 23.82 -0.29 2.29
CA LEU A 104 23.67 0.06 0.88
C LEU A 104 23.24 1.52 0.73
N ASN A 105 24.16 2.39 0.29
CA ASN A 105 23.91 3.82 0.12
C ASN A 105 23.46 4.21 -1.30
N THR A 106 22.86 3.27 -2.05
CA THR A 106 22.39 3.52 -3.41
C THR A 106 20.87 3.78 -3.40
N PRO A 107 20.38 4.85 -4.06
CA PRO A 107 18.95 5.08 -4.17
C PRO A 107 18.22 3.88 -4.81
N PRO A 108 16.96 3.62 -4.42
CA PRO A 108 16.17 2.54 -5.01
C PRO A 108 15.97 2.78 -6.51
N THR A 109 16.58 1.95 -7.36
CA THR A 109 16.29 1.91 -8.80
C THR A 109 15.35 0.76 -9.12
N PRO A 110 14.56 0.83 -10.22
CA PRO A 110 13.68 -0.28 -10.61
C PRO A 110 14.44 -1.60 -10.76
N ALA A 111 15.62 -1.59 -11.39
CA ALA A 111 16.42 -2.79 -11.61
C ALA A 111 16.91 -3.40 -10.29
N LEU A 112 17.46 -2.56 -9.41
CA LEU A 112 17.99 -2.99 -8.12
C LEU A 112 16.88 -3.52 -7.20
N VAL A 113 15.73 -2.84 -7.13
CA VAL A 113 14.59 -3.28 -6.30
C VAL A 113 14.06 -4.64 -6.74
N PHE A 114 14.00 -4.90 -8.04
CA PHE A 114 13.58 -6.20 -8.56
C PHE A 114 14.57 -7.30 -8.21
N GLU A 115 15.86 -7.01 -8.36
CA GLU A 115 16.91 -7.98 -8.10
C GLU A 115 17.03 -8.33 -6.61
N GLU A 116 16.94 -7.34 -5.71
CA GLU A 116 16.91 -7.62 -4.28
C GLU A 116 15.65 -8.39 -3.87
N ALA A 117 14.48 -8.07 -4.44
CA ALA A 117 13.26 -8.85 -4.19
C ALA A 117 13.46 -10.33 -4.58
N ARG A 118 14.16 -10.59 -5.68
CA ARG A 118 14.51 -11.95 -6.14
C ARG A 118 15.52 -12.63 -5.22
N ILE A 119 16.61 -11.94 -4.83
CA ILE A 119 17.66 -12.48 -3.95
C ILE A 119 17.09 -12.82 -2.57
N THR A 120 16.23 -11.96 -2.03
CA THR A 120 15.54 -12.14 -0.75
C THR A 120 14.38 -13.14 -0.83
N LYS A 121 14.12 -13.73 -2.00
CA LYS A 121 13.06 -14.71 -2.24
C LYS A 121 11.67 -14.21 -1.83
N CYS A 122 11.41 -12.93 -2.12
CA CYS A 122 10.11 -12.34 -1.86
C CYS A 122 9.01 -13.08 -2.63
N GLU A 123 7.90 -13.33 -1.97
CA GLU A 123 6.70 -13.91 -2.57
C GLU A 123 5.69 -12.83 -2.97
N LEU A 124 5.85 -11.61 -2.46
CA LEU A 124 4.96 -10.47 -2.70
C LEU A 124 5.83 -9.23 -2.89
N ILE A 125 5.52 -8.37 -3.86
CA ILE A 125 6.28 -7.11 -4.06
C ILE A 125 5.37 -5.93 -3.81
N CYS A 126 5.76 -5.00 -2.92
CA CYS A 126 5.08 -3.72 -2.77
C CYS A 126 5.95 -2.60 -3.34
N THR A 127 5.41 -1.85 -4.31
CA THR A 127 6.20 -0.90 -5.09
C THR A 127 5.37 0.29 -5.62
N ILE A 128 5.96 1.10 -6.49
CA ILE A 128 5.34 2.24 -7.16
C ILE A 128 5.15 1.95 -8.66
N PRO A 129 4.15 2.57 -9.34
CA PRO A 129 3.83 2.26 -10.74
C PRO A 129 4.99 2.36 -11.72
N VAL A 130 5.84 3.39 -11.59
CA VAL A 130 6.98 3.60 -12.50
C VAL A 130 7.97 2.43 -12.50
N PHE A 131 8.09 1.67 -11.40
CA PHE A 131 8.94 0.49 -11.35
C PHE A 131 8.27 -0.68 -12.10
N ILE A 132 6.96 -0.86 -11.94
CA ILE A 132 6.19 -1.87 -12.66
C ILE A 132 6.26 -1.63 -14.18
N GLU A 133 6.10 -0.38 -14.62
CA GLU A 133 6.21 0.01 -16.03
C GLU A 133 7.60 -0.25 -16.60
N TYR A 134 8.65 -0.10 -15.79
CA TYR A 134 10.00 -0.48 -16.17
C TYR A 134 10.13 -2.00 -16.29
N TRP A 135 9.59 -2.78 -15.34
CA TRP A 135 9.68 -4.24 -15.33
C TRP A 135 8.85 -4.90 -16.43
N ALA A 136 7.72 -4.32 -16.82
CA ALA A 136 6.85 -4.82 -17.88
C ALA A 136 7.48 -4.81 -19.28
N LYS A 137 8.65 -4.19 -19.44
CA LYS A 137 9.44 -4.20 -20.68
C LYS A 137 10.36 -5.43 -20.79
N ASP A 138 10.48 -6.22 -19.73
CA ASP A 138 11.37 -7.37 -19.64
C ASP A 138 10.58 -8.65 -19.38
N ARG A 139 10.61 -9.56 -20.36
CA ARG A 139 9.88 -10.83 -20.30
C ARG A 139 10.30 -11.70 -19.11
N ALA A 140 11.58 -11.72 -18.74
CA ALA A 140 12.05 -12.51 -17.61
C ALA A 140 11.51 -11.97 -16.28
N LYS A 141 11.35 -10.64 -16.16
CA LYS A 141 10.73 -10.01 -14.99
C LYS A 141 9.23 -10.29 -14.94
N ILE A 142 8.54 -10.27 -16.08
CA ILE A 142 7.13 -10.70 -16.17
C ILE A 142 6.99 -12.15 -15.72
N ASP A 143 7.82 -13.05 -16.24
CA ASP A 143 7.78 -14.47 -15.91
C ASP A 143 8.03 -14.70 -14.41
N HIS A 144 8.94 -13.95 -13.79
CA HIS A 144 9.13 -13.98 -12.34
C HIS A 144 7.91 -13.42 -11.58
N MET A 145 7.36 -12.28 -11.99
CA MET A 145 6.19 -11.68 -11.33
C MET A 145 4.96 -12.59 -11.34
N LYS A 146 4.81 -13.47 -12.33
CA LYS A 146 3.76 -14.49 -12.38
C LYS A 146 3.88 -15.54 -11.29
N THR A 147 5.07 -15.77 -10.75
CA THR A 147 5.31 -16.75 -9.69
C THR A 147 5.02 -16.20 -8.29
N LEU A 148 4.84 -14.87 -8.18
CA LEU A 148 4.56 -14.19 -6.93
C LEU A 148 3.09 -14.35 -6.54
N LYS A 149 2.81 -14.28 -5.24
CA LYS A 149 1.47 -14.08 -4.68
C LYS A 149 0.84 -12.77 -5.17
N GLY A 150 1.66 -11.78 -5.52
CA GLY A 150 1.24 -10.63 -6.30
C GLY A 150 2.22 -9.46 -6.30
N VAL A 151 1.81 -8.40 -6.99
CA VAL A 151 2.51 -7.11 -7.03
C VAL A 151 1.54 -6.02 -6.61
N ILE A 152 1.79 -5.45 -5.44
CA ILE A 152 1.04 -4.35 -4.86
C ILE A 152 1.66 -3.03 -5.31
N PHE A 153 0.83 -2.09 -5.78
CA PHE A 153 1.28 -0.74 -6.10
C PHE A 153 0.37 0.35 -5.56
N GLY A 154 0.94 1.51 -5.26
CA GLY A 154 0.20 2.68 -4.80
C GLY A 154 0.95 3.98 -4.98
N GLY A 155 0.38 5.08 -4.51
CA GLY A 155 0.99 6.42 -4.59
C GLY A 155 0.83 7.14 -5.94
N GLY A 156 0.48 6.42 -7.01
CA GLY A 156 0.15 6.98 -8.32
C GLY A 156 -0.62 5.97 -9.17
N PRO A 157 -1.15 6.40 -10.33
CA PRO A 157 -1.81 5.49 -11.28
C PRO A 157 -0.78 4.64 -12.02
N LEU A 158 -1.11 3.37 -12.26
CA LEU A 158 -0.44 2.53 -13.24
C LEU A 158 -1.06 2.77 -14.62
N SER A 159 -0.26 2.84 -15.69
CA SER A 159 -0.82 2.96 -17.03
C SER A 159 -1.75 1.77 -17.34
N LYS A 160 -2.90 2.04 -17.97
CA LYS A 160 -3.86 1.00 -18.32
C LYS A 160 -3.23 -0.06 -19.24
N GLU A 161 -2.44 0.38 -20.21
CA GLU A 161 -1.75 -0.50 -21.15
C GLU A 161 -0.83 -1.49 -20.42
N THR A 162 0.03 -1.00 -19.51
CA THR A 162 0.90 -1.85 -18.71
C THR A 162 0.11 -2.79 -17.80
N GLY A 163 -0.95 -2.28 -17.15
CA GLY A 163 -1.81 -3.09 -16.29
C GLY A 163 -2.48 -4.23 -17.05
N ASP A 164 -3.10 -3.93 -18.19
CA ASP A 164 -3.76 -4.93 -19.06
C ASP A 164 -2.76 -5.96 -19.58
N GLN A 165 -1.57 -5.51 -20.02
CA GLN A 165 -0.52 -6.39 -20.49
C GLN A 165 -0.13 -7.38 -19.40
N LEU A 166 0.24 -6.92 -18.22
CA LEU A 166 0.67 -7.78 -17.11
C LEU A 166 -0.44 -8.74 -16.67
N ALA A 167 -1.67 -8.25 -16.56
CA ALA A 167 -2.83 -9.08 -16.22
C ALA A 167 -3.08 -10.17 -17.27
N SER A 168 -2.96 -9.87 -18.57
CA SER A 168 -3.11 -10.86 -19.65
C SER A 168 -2.03 -11.95 -19.63
N HIS A 169 -0.87 -11.68 -19.04
CA HIS A 169 0.19 -12.66 -18.82
C HIS A 169 0.01 -13.47 -17.53
N GLY A 170 -1.02 -13.18 -16.72
CA GLY A 170 -1.33 -13.86 -15.47
C GLY A 170 -0.60 -13.30 -14.25
N VAL A 171 -0.06 -12.08 -14.33
CA VAL A 171 0.51 -11.40 -13.15
C VAL A 171 -0.63 -10.92 -12.24
N CYS A 172 -0.59 -11.31 -10.96
CA CYS A 172 -1.55 -10.82 -9.98
C CYS A 172 -1.18 -9.41 -9.52
N LEU A 173 -1.99 -8.42 -9.91
CA LEU A 173 -1.78 -7.00 -9.58
C LEU A 173 -2.78 -6.54 -8.51
N TYR A 174 -2.28 -5.87 -7.48
CA TYR A 174 -3.10 -5.27 -6.42
C TYR A 174 -2.87 -3.76 -6.35
N THR A 175 -3.94 -2.99 -6.36
CA THR A 175 -3.86 -1.53 -6.17
C THR A 175 -4.09 -1.17 -4.70
N SER A 176 -3.10 -0.57 -4.06
CA SER A 176 -3.22 0.07 -2.76
C SER A 176 -3.59 1.55 -2.94
N TYR A 177 -4.85 1.88 -2.63
CA TYR A 177 -5.38 3.24 -2.75
C TYR A 177 -5.58 3.90 -1.38
N GLY A 178 -5.16 5.16 -1.23
CA GLY A 178 -5.08 5.85 0.06
C GLY A 178 -6.05 7.03 0.24
N ARG A 179 -6.39 7.31 1.51
CA ARG A 179 -7.21 8.44 1.97
C ARG A 179 -6.78 9.83 1.47
N PRO A 180 -5.48 10.18 1.32
CA PRO A 180 -5.09 11.52 0.86
C PRO A 180 -5.66 11.90 -0.52
N THR A 181 -5.81 10.94 -1.43
CA THR A 181 -6.43 11.20 -2.74
C THR A 181 -7.92 11.49 -2.60
N ILE A 182 -8.62 10.75 -1.74
CA ILE A 182 -10.03 11.01 -1.40
C ILE A 182 -10.18 12.40 -0.78
N LEU A 183 -9.32 12.76 0.18
CA LEU A 183 -9.34 14.09 0.80
C LEU A 183 -9.05 15.20 -0.21
N ARG A 184 -8.06 15.03 -1.08
CA ARG A 184 -7.75 16.01 -2.13
C ARG A 184 -8.90 16.19 -3.11
N VAL A 185 -9.60 15.12 -3.47
CA VAL A 185 -10.83 15.20 -4.28
C VAL A 185 -11.93 15.91 -3.49
N ASN A 186 -12.12 15.58 -2.21
CA ASN A 186 -13.11 16.23 -1.35
C ASN A 186 -12.84 17.72 -1.12
N ASP A 187 -11.58 18.16 -1.11
CA ASP A 187 -11.21 19.57 -0.99
C ASP A 187 -11.64 20.39 -2.23
N LEU A 188 -11.77 19.73 -3.38
CA LEU A 188 -12.23 20.34 -4.64
C LEU A 188 -13.75 20.26 -4.81
N LEU A 189 -14.45 19.55 -3.92
CA LEU A 189 -15.87 19.26 -4.05
C LEU A 189 -16.69 20.03 -2.97
N PRO A 190 -17.88 20.55 -3.34
CA PRO A 190 -18.91 20.99 -2.40
C PRO A 190 -19.20 19.96 -1.31
N SER A 191 -19.67 20.40 -0.14
CA SER A 191 -19.88 19.54 1.04
C SER A 191 -20.78 18.33 0.79
N ASP A 192 -21.76 18.47 -0.08
CA ASP A 192 -22.72 17.45 -0.55
C ASP A 192 -22.13 16.46 -1.56
N LEU A 193 -20.95 16.73 -2.11
CA LEU A 193 -20.26 15.90 -3.09
C LEU A 193 -19.00 15.21 -2.53
N LYS A 194 -18.71 15.37 -1.23
CA LYS A 194 -17.55 14.76 -0.59
C LYS A 194 -17.73 13.24 -0.48
N LEU A 195 -16.72 12.51 -0.93
CA LEU A 195 -16.56 11.08 -0.73
C LEU A 195 -16.18 10.81 0.74
N VAL A 196 -17.18 10.54 1.57
CA VAL A 196 -16.97 10.05 2.93
C VAL A 196 -16.68 8.55 2.90
N LYS A 197 -15.96 8.02 3.91
CA LYS A 197 -15.44 6.64 3.89
C LYS A 197 -16.56 5.62 3.74
N GLU A 198 -17.69 5.92 4.34
CA GLU A 198 -18.90 5.11 4.36
C GLU A 198 -19.50 4.99 2.95
N MET A 199 -19.22 5.94 2.04
CA MET A 199 -19.65 5.94 0.63
C MET A 199 -18.70 5.23 -0.34
N ILE A 200 -17.66 4.58 0.17
CA ILE A 200 -16.67 3.88 -0.65
C ILE A 200 -16.93 2.38 -0.54
N ARG A 201 -17.16 1.75 -1.70
CA ARG A 201 -17.23 0.30 -1.85
C ARG A 201 -16.19 -0.18 -2.84
N VAL A 202 -15.60 -1.32 -2.54
CA VAL A 202 -14.69 -2.04 -3.44
C VAL A 202 -15.54 -3.02 -4.24
N THR A 203 -15.26 -3.11 -5.54
CA THR A 203 -15.94 -4.05 -6.44
C THR A 203 -15.63 -5.51 -6.08
N SER A 204 -16.60 -6.39 -6.26
CA SER A 204 -16.38 -7.83 -6.11
C SER A 204 -15.78 -8.42 -7.39
N PRO A 205 -14.77 -9.31 -7.30
CA PRO A 205 -14.26 -10.07 -8.44
C PRO A 205 -15.36 -10.89 -9.14
N SER A 206 -16.40 -11.29 -8.43
CA SER A 206 -17.56 -12.00 -8.98
C SER A 206 -18.51 -11.11 -9.81
N LYS A 207 -18.37 -9.78 -9.72
CA LYS A 207 -19.18 -8.77 -10.40
C LYS A 207 -18.28 -7.77 -11.14
N PRO A 208 -17.49 -8.19 -12.14
CA PRO A 208 -16.55 -7.29 -12.82
C PRO A 208 -17.30 -6.17 -13.56
N PHE A 209 -16.70 -4.99 -13.63
CA PHE A 209 -17.24 -3.92 -14.46
C PHE A 209 -17.19 -4.28 -15.94
N GLU A 210 -18.25 -3.92 -16.64
CA GLU A 210 -18.23 -3.95 -18.10
C GLU A 210 -17.56 -2.69 -18.64
N TYR A 211 -16.78 -2.85 -19.70
CA TYR A 211 -16.06 -1.76 -20.35
C TYR A 211 -16.53 -1.58 -21.80
N THR A 212 -16.47 -0.34 -22.29
CA THR A 212 -16.66 -0.04 -23.71
C THR A 212 -15.45 -0.51 -24.51
N SER A 213 -15.57 -0.52 -25.85
CA SER A 213 -14.43 -0.76 -26.74
C SER A 213 -13.26 0.22 -26.54
N LYS A 214 -13.50 1.37 -25.91
CA LYS A 214 -12.48 2.37 -25.56
C LYS A 214 -11.90 2.18 -24.15
N GLY A 215 -12.27 1.11 -23.44
CA GLY A 215 -11.75 0.80 -22.11
C GLY A 215 -12.31 1.67 -20.97
N THR A 216 -13.41 2.40 -21.21
CA THR A 216 -14.12 3.14 -20.15
C THR A 216 -15.25 2.29 -19.57
N VAL A 217 -15.54 2.43 -18.28
CA VAL A 217 -16.62 1.68 -17.62
C VAL A 217 -17.97 2.01 -18.26
N ARG A 218 -18.75 0.99 -18.61
CA ARG A 218 -20.15 1.13 -19.04
C ARG A 218 -21.01 1.49 -17.83
N ARG A 219 -21.08 2.79 -17.55
CA ARG A 219 -21.70 3.35 -16.34
C ARG A 219 -23.06 2.73 -16.00
N GLN A 220 -23.98 2.63 -16.96
CA GLN A 220 -25.32 2.10 -16.68
C GLN A 220 -25.31 0.62 -16.30
N ALA A 221 -24.45 -0.18 -16.93
CA ALA A 221 -24.29 -1.59 -16.59
C ALA A 221 -23.68 -1.75 -15.19
N ALA A 222 -22.63 -0.96 -14.88
CA ALA A 222 -22.01 -0.94 -13.55
C ALA A 222 -23.01 -0.55 -12.45
N LEU A 223 -23.81 0.51 -12.67
CA LEU A 223 -24.86 0.93 -11.74
C LEU A 223 -25.93 -0.16 -11.55
N SER A 224 -26.27 -0.90 -12.61
CA SER A 224 -27.25 -1.98 -12.54
C SER A 224 -26.72 -3.19 -11.75
N ILE A 225 -25.47 -3.60 -11.99
CA ILE A 225 -24.87 -4.78 -11.35
C ILE A 225 -24.64 -4.55 -9.85
N TYR A 226 -24.36 -3.31 -9.45
CA TYR A 226 -24.14 -2.90 -8.05
C TYR A 226 -25.33 -2.18 -7.43
N ALA A 227 -26.52 -2.27 -8.03
CA ALA A 227 -27.68 -1.47 -7.62
C ALA A 227 -28.03 -1.69 -6.13
N THR A 228 -27.96 -2.93 -5.65
CA THR A 228 -28.22 -3.29 -4.25
C THR A 228 -27.20 -2.66 -3.32
N GLU A 229 -25.91 -2.84 -3.58
CA GLU A 229 -24.84 -2.28 -2.76
C GLU A 229 -24.86 -0.75 -2.74
N ILE A 230 -25.23 -0.13 -3.87
CA ILE A 230 -25.42 1.31 -3.97
C ILE A 230 -26.61 1.75 -3.11
N GLN A 231 -27.73 1.02 -3.13
CA GLN A 231 -28.88 1.34 -2.28
C GLN A 231 -28.55 1.17 -0.79
N GLU A 232 -27.83 0.12 -0.40
CA GLU A 232 -27.37 -0.09 0.97
C GLU A 232 -26.45 1.05 1.44
N LEU A 233 -25.56 1.51 0.56
CA LEU A 233 -24.70 2.66 0.80
C LEU A 233 -25.51 3.93 1.11
N TYR A 234 -26.52 4.24 0.29
CA TYR A 234 -27.37 5.43 0.49
C TYR A 234 -28.39 5.27 1.62
N GLY A 235 -28.78 4.04 1.96
CA GLY A 235 -29.73 3.73 3.02
C GLY A 235 -29.11 3.66 4.42
N SER A 236 -27.78 3.64 4.52
CA SER A 236 -27.08 3.67 5.80
C SER A 236 -27.29 5.05 6.46
N PRO A 237 -27.88 5.12 7.67
CA PRO A 237 -27.89 6.36 8.42
C PRO A 237 -26.44 6.64 8.83
N TYR A 238 -25.94 7.83 8.56
CA TYR A 238 -24.72 8.31 9.21
C TYR A 238 -24.99 8.56 10.69
#